data_AF-A0A7X0KQV6-F1
#
_entry.id   AF-A0A7X0KQV6-F1
#
_cell.length_a   1.000
_cell.length_b   1.000
_cell.length_c   1.000
_cell.angle_alpha   90.00
_cell.angle_beta   90.00
_cell.angle_gamma   90.00
#
_symmetry.space_group_name_H-M   'P 1'
#
loop_
_entity.id
_entity.type
_entity.pdbx_description
1 polymer ?
#
loop_
_entity_poly.entity_id
_entity_poly.type
_entity_poly.pdbx_seq_one_letter_code
_entity_poly.pdbx_strand_id
1 'polypeptide(L)'
;MPLVVGLATLLAVAPVQTGSAMQAGAALCGEAMSIYLPEPLGTPAPNIQLAHFQYMSPDEACARNVQRDVLMRLHDRIKPIAASAFANSKASFSVMVRYTLTPDKPAVFEMQTTTTPATEEGRLTAFYHGAAALDDARSTLGTVYVVFNYDISPARR
;
A
#
# COMPACT_ATOMS: atom_id res chain seq x y z
N MET A 1 -80.02 6.82 -31.96
CA MET A 1 -78.98 5.96 -31.36
C MET A 1 -78.38 6.72 -30.18
N PRO A 2 -78.47 6.20 -28.95
CA PRO A 2 -78.13 6.95 -27.74
C PRO A 2 -76.64 6.89 -27.38
N LEU A 3 -76.21 8.00 -26.78
CA LEU A 3 -74.96 8.24 -26.08
C LEU A 3 -74.89 7.39 -24.80
N VAL A 4 -73.72 6.80 -24.49
CA VAL A 4 -73.40 6.37 -23.11
C VAL A 4 -71.95 6.75 -22.80
N VAL A 5 -71.82 7.56 -21.76
CA VAL A 5 -70.59 8.02 -21.09
C VAL A 5 -70.32 7.09 -19.90
N GLY A 6 -69.07 6.66 -19.71
CA GLY A 6 -68.56 6.06 -18.46
C GLY A 6 -67.08 6.39 -18.35
N LEU A 7 -66.66 7.38 -17.56
CA LEU A 7 -66.48 7.42 -16.09
C LEU A 7 -65.43 6.42 -15.54
N ALA A 8 -64.19 6.92 -15.52
CA ALA A 8 -63.11 6.79 -14.54
C ALA A 8 -62.92 5.51 -13.70
N THR A 9 -61.68 5.01 -13.70
CA THR A 9 -60.92 4.76 -12.45
C THR A 9 -59.42 4.71 -12.74
N LEU A 10 -58.69 5.76 -12.33
CA LEU A 10 -57.23 5.78 -12.26
C LEU A 10 -56.82 5.10 -10.95
N LEU A 11 -56.30 3.88 -11.04
CA LEU A 11 -55.61 3.24 -9.93
C LEU A 11 -54.20 3.84 -9.85
N ALA A 12 -54.01 4.73 -8.88
CA ALA A 12 -52.69 5.18 -8.47
C ALA A 12 -51.99 4.01 -7.76
N VAL A 13 -51.01 3.40 -8.42
CA VAL A 13 -50.11 2.41 -7.82
C VAL A 13 -49.08 3.19 -7.00
N ALA A 14 -49.21 3.17 -5.68
CA ALA A 14 -48.16 3.68 -4.80
C ALA A 14 -46.93 2.76 -4.93
N PRO A 15 -45.71 3.31 -5.09
CA PRO A 15 -44.51 2.51 -5.00
C PRO A 15 -44.37 2.00 -3.56
N VAL A 16 -44.39 0.68 -3.39
CA VAL A 16 -43.90 0.02 -2.19
C VAL A 16 -42.44 0.42 -2.05
N GLN A 17 -42.17 1.33 -1.11
CA GLN A 17 -40.82 1.52 -0.60
C GLN A 17 -40.50 0.27 0.21
N THR A 18 -39.90 -0.72 -0.45
CA THR A 18 -39.07 -1.72 0.21
C THR A 18 -37.97 -0.93 0.90
N GLY A 19 -38.16 -0.70 2.20
CA GLY A 19 -37.13 -0.16 3.06
C GLY A 19 -35.90 -1.03 2.88
N SER A 20 -34.90 -0.49 2.18
CA SER A 20 -33.55 -1.00 2.23
C SER A 20 -33.19 -1.04 3.71
N ALA A 21 -33.12 -2.24 4.27
CA ALA A 21 -32.44 -2.47 5.53
C ALA A 21 -31.07 -1.81 5.36
N MET A 22 -30.91 -0.67 6.02
CA MET A 22 -29.67 0.08 6.08
C MET A 22 -28.68 -0.87 6.73
N GLN A 23 -27.87 -1.51 5.88
CA GLN A 23 -26.90 -2.51 6.28
C GLN A 23 -25.80 -1.74 7.00
N ALA A 24 -25.99 -1.58 8.31
CA ALA A 24 -25.00 -1.06 9.21
C ALA A 24 -23.73 -1.92 9.08
N GLY A 25 -22.61 -1.28 8.73
CA GLY A 25 -21.29 -1.87 8.90
C GLY A 25 -20.48 -2.16 7.63
N ALA A 26 -20.65 -1.44 6.52
CA ALA A 26 -19.56 -1.33 5.55
C ALA A 26 -18.43 -0.54 6.21
N ALA A 27 -17.45 -1.24 6.77
CA ALA A 27 -16.25 -0.65 7.32
C ALA A 27 -15.62 0.26 6.26
N LEU A 28 -15.31 1.50 6.65
CA LEU A 28 -14.64 2.55 5.87
C LEU A 28 -13.16 2.19 5.62
N CYS A 29 -12.89 1.00 5.08
CA CYS A 29 -11.54 0.58 4.73
C CYS A 29 -11.17 1.25 3.40
N GLY A 30 -10.17 2.13 3.42
CA GLY A 30 -9.61 2.73 2.20
C GLY A 30 -8.76 1.74 1.39
N GLU A 31 -8.46 2.08 0.14
CA GLU A 31 -7.77 1.18 -0.82
C GLU A 31 -6.34 0.78 -0.40
N ALA A 32 -5.66 1.58 0.42
CA ALA A 32 -4.35 1.28 0.98
C ALA A 32 -4.29 1.65 2.46
N MET A 33 -3.73 0.76 3.27
CA MET A 33 -3.52 0.96 4.71
C MET A 33 -2.08 1.41 4.96
N SER A 34 -1.91 2.39 5.86
CA SER A 34 -0.59 2.92 6.23
C SER A 34 -0.21 2.44 7.63
N ILE A 35 1.04 2.01 7.79
CA ILE A 35 1.65 1.66 9.07
C ILE A 35 2.51 2.83 9.51
N TYR A 36 2.13 3.44 10.62
CA TYR A 36 2.98 4.42 11.28
C TYR A 36 4.02 3.71 12.15
N LEU A 37 5.30 4.03 11.94
CA LEU A 37 6.40 3.57 12.78
C LEU A 37 7.05 4.78 13.47
N PRO A 38 7.03 4.85 14.81
CA PRO A 38 7.69 5.94 15.53
C PRO A 38 9.20 5.85 15.37
N GLU A 39 9.90 6.95 15.66
CA GLU A 39 11.35 6.89 15.83
C GLU A 39 11.72 6.01 17.03
N PRO A 40 12.81 5.22 16.96
CA PRO A 40 13.76 5.10 15.85
C PRO A 40 13.40 4.02 14.81
N LEU A 41 12.20 3.42 14.88
CA LEU A 41 11.81 2.30 14.02
C LEU A 41 11.67 2.72 12.56
N GLY A 42 11.09 3.89 12.29
CA GLY A 42 10.91 4.48 10.96
C GLY A 42 12.12 5.21 10.37
N THR A 43 13.26 5.24 11.07
CA THR A 43 14.47 5.97 10.64
C THR A 43 15.65 5.01 10.48
N PRO A 44 15.95 4.54 9.26
CA PRO A 44 17.09 3.65 9.01
C PRO A 44 18.45 4.27 9.38
N ALA A 45 18.62 5.57 9.16
CA ALA A 45 19.81 6.35 9.52
C ALA A 45 19.42 7.82 9.76
N PRO A 46 20.29 8.67 10.34
CA PRO A 46 19.96 10.07 10.63
C PRO A 46 19.54 10.92 9.43
N ASN A 47 19.90 10.51 8.21
CA ASN A 47 19.56 11.20 6.97
C ASN A 47 18.50 10.47 6.13
N ILE A 48 17.89 9.40 6.65
CA ILE A 48 16.90 8.58 5.94
C ILE A 48 15.62 8.52 6.76
N GLN A 49 14.50 8.91 6.14
CA GLN A 49 13.17 8.83 6.73
C GLN A 49 12.30 7.85 5.94
N LEU A 50 11.60 6.93 6.62
CA LEU A 50 10.53 6.16 6.02
C LEU A 50 9.26 7.01 5.99
N ALA A 51 9.01 7.70 4.87
CA ALA A 51 7.88 8.60 4.70
C ALA A 51 6.55 7.83 4.64
N HIS A 52 6.55 6.68 3.97
CA HIS A 52 5.39 5.81 3.88
C HIS A 52 5.77 4.34 4.04
N PHE A 53 5.03 3.64 4.89
CA PHE A 53 4.98 2.20 4.93
C PHE A 53 3.52 1.80 4.73
N GLN A 54 3.19 1.27 3.55
CA GLN A 54 1.82 1.02 3.16
C GLN A 54 1.64 -0.43 2.70
N TYR A 55 0.42 -0.92 2.81
CA TYR A 55 0.03 -2.20 2.24
C TYR A 55 -1.40 -2.18 1.73
N MET A 56 -1.69 -3.10 0.80
CA MET A 56 -2.96 -3.24 0.12
C MET A 56 -3.15 -4.71 -0.26
N SER A 57 -4.37 -5.24 -0.11
CA SER A 57 -4.76 -6.49 -0.74
C SER A 57 -5.87 -6.22 -1.75
N PRO A 58 -5.66 -6.48 -3.06
CA PRO A 58 -6.72 -6.28 -4.05
C PRO A 58 -7.88 -7.27 -3.86
N ASP A 59 -7.62 -8.39 -3.21
CA ASP A 59 -8.60 -9.46 -2.98
C ASP A 59 -9.48 -9.17 -1.75
N GLU A 60 -9.11 -8.21 -0.91
CA GLU A 60 -9.87 -7.87 0.29
C GLU A 60 -9.74 -6.39 0.68
N ALA A 61 -10.84 -5.66 0.57
CA ALA A 61 -10.91 -4.21 0.80
C ALA A 61 -10.45 -3.74 2.19
N CYS A 62 -10.48 -4.59 3.22
CA CYS A 62 -10.03 -4.26 4.57
C CYS A 62 -8.68 -4.85 4.94
N ALA A 63 -8.01 -5.56 4.01
CA ALA A 63 -6.67 -6.12 4.17
C ALA A 63 -6.46 -6.86 5.52
N ARG A 64 -7.51 -7.49 6.06
CA ARG A 64 -7.50 -8.41 7.23
C ARG A 64 -6.69 -9.67 6.94
N ASN A 65 -6.56 -10.04 5.67
CA ASN A 65 -5.70 -11.13 5.21
C ASN A 65 -4.19 -10.77 5.27
N VAL A 66 -3.84 -9.52 5.56
CA VAL A 66 -2.44 -9.09 5.63
C VAL A 66 -1.86 -9.35 7.03
N GLN A 67 -0.92 -10.27 7.07
CA GLN A 67 -0.24 -10.63 8.33
C GLN A 67 0.77 -9.55 8.71
N ARG A 68 0.50 -8.85 9.82
CA ARG A 68 1.40 -7.84 10.38
C ARG A 68 2.83 -8.35 10.57
N ASP A 69 3.01 -9.60 11.02
CA ASP A 69 4.34 -10.18 11.23
C ASP A 69 5.15 -10.31 9.94
N VAL A 70 4.50 -10.60 8.81
CA VAL A 70 5.16 -10.62 7.50
C VAL A 70 5.62 -9.22 7.13
N LEU A 71 4.75 -8.21 7.30
CA LEU A 71 5.08 -6.82 7.02
C LEU A 71 6.25 -6.33 7.88
N MET A 72 6.22 -6.61 9.19
CA MET A 72 7.27 -6.19 10.12
C MET A 72 8.59 -6.92 9.86
N ARG A 73 8.57 -8.23 9.55
CA ARG A 73 9.79 -8.95 9.15
C ARG A 73 10.41 -8.40 7.87
N LEU A 74 9.58 -8.01 6.90
CA LEU A 74 10.07 -7.38 5.67
C LEU A 74 10.70 -6.01 5.98
N HIS A 75 10.03 -5.18 6.79
CA HIS A 75 10.56 -3.89 7.29
C HIS A 75 11.91 -4.06 7.99
N ASP A 76 12.01 -5.01 8.93
CA ASP A 76 13.23 -5.25 9.71
C ASP A 76 14.43 -5.67 8.85
N ARG A 77 14.17 -6.30 7.70
CA ARG A 77 15.21 -6.71 6.75
C ARG A 77 15.59 -5.63 5.76
N ILE A 78 14.63 -4.85 5.24
CA ILE A 78 14.93 -3.79 4.29
C ILE A 78 15.56 -2.56 4.96
N LYS A 79 15.20 -2.26 6.22
CA LYS A 79 15.76 -1.14 6.99
C LYS A 79 17.29 -1.11 7.01
N PRO A 80 18.02 -2.18 7.41
CA PRO A 80 19.48 -2.17 7.40
C PRO A 80 20.07 -2.08 5.98
N ILE A 81 19.37 -2.57 4.95
CA ILE A 81 19.79 -2.42 3.54
C ILE A 81 19.74 -0.94 3.13
N ALA A 82 18.64 -0.25 3.45
CA ALA A 82 18.50 1.20 3.22
C ALA A 82 19.60 1.99 3.96
N ALA A 83 19.82 1.68 5.23
CA ALA A 83 20.87 2.31 6.03
C ALA A 83 22.26 2.10 5.41
N SER A 84 22.61 0.87 5.06
CA SER A 84 23.91 0.55 4.45
C SER A 84 24.14 1.26 3.11
N ALA A 85 23.10 1.38 2.29
CA ALA A 85 23.22 2.02 0.97
C ALA A 85 23.32 3.55 1.07
N PHE A 86 22.50 4.17 1.93
CA PHE A 86 22.23 5.61 1.88
C PHE A 86 22.69 6.43 3.09
N ALA A 87 23.17 5.82 4.18
CA ALA A 87 23.56 6.57 5.39
C ALA A 87 24.65 7.64 5.13
N ASN A 88 25.42 7.46 4.07
CA ASN A 88 26.49 8.38 3.66
C ASN A 88 26.18 9.17 2.38
N SER A 89 24.94 9.11 1.88
CA SER A 89 24.49 9.89 0.71
C SER A 89 24.75 11.38 0.93
N LYS A 90 25.15 12.08 -0.13
CA LYS A 90 25.30 13.55 -0.12
C LYS A 90 24.25 14.25 -0.96
N ALA A 91 23.30 13.51 -1.52
CA ALA A 91 22.22 14.01 -2.34
C ALA A 91 20.87 13.92 -1.62
N SER A 92 19.88 14.63 -2.15
CA SER A 92 18.47 14.51 -1.77
C SER A 92 17.71 13.78 -2.88
N PHE A 93 16.97 12.73 -2.52
CA PHE A 93 16.12 11.97 -3.45
C PHE A 93 15.15 11.08 -2.66
N SER A 94 14.15 10.52 -3.35
CA SER A 94 13.24 9.54 -2.76
C SER A 94 13.34 8.20 -3.49
N VAL A 95 13.20 7.11 -2.74
CA VAL A 95 13.18 5.74 -3.25
C VAL A 95 11.90 5.06 -2.80
N MET A 96 11.05 4.71 -3.76
CA MET A 96 9.90 3.87 -3.52
C MET A 96 10.23 2.44 -3.92
N VAL A 97 9.95 1.50 -3.03
CA VAL A 97 9.99 0.07 -3.33
C VAL A 97 8.63 -0.55 -3.14
N ARG A 98 8.32 -1.53 -3.98
CA ARG A 98 7.11 -2.33 -3.90
C ARG A 98 7.47 -3.80 -3.89
N TYR A 99 6.90 -4.53 -2.93
CA TYR A 99 6.88 -5.99 -2.93
C TYR A 99 5.48 -6.47 -3.26
N THR A 100 5.38 -7.39 -4.21
CA THR A 100 4.17 -8.18 -4.44
C THR A 100 4.36 -9.53 -3.76
N LEU A 101 3.59 -9.77 -2.70
CA LEU A 101 3.60 -11.00 -1.93
C LEU A 101 2.44 -11.89 -2.38
N THR A 102 2.72 -13.15 -2.61
CA THR A 102 1.71 -14.18 -2.90
C THR A 102 1.96 -15.41 -2.01
N PRO A 103 1.00 -16.35 -1.91
CA PRO A 103 1.19 -17.54 -1.08
C PRO A 103 2.28 -18.48 -1.63
N ASP A 104 2.31 -18.65 -2.95
CA ASP A 104 3.04 -19.76 -3.57
C ASP A 104 4.25 -19.32 -4.43
N LYS A 105 4.48 -18.01 -4.60
CA LYS A 105 5.56 -17.49 -5.46
C LYS A 105 6.51 -16.55 -4.71
N PRO A 106 7.80 -16.53 -5.09
CA PRO A 106 8.76 -15.47 -4.77
C PRO A 106 8.15 -14.07 -4.74
N ALA A 107 8.58 -13.27 -3.77
CA ALA A 107 8.15 -11.88 -3.69
C ALA A 107 8.70 -11.17 -4.92
N VAL A 108 7.83 -10.50 -5.66
CA VAL A 108 8.26 -9.70 -6.81
C VAL A 108 8.62 -8.31 -6.31
N PHE A 109 9.86 -7.91 -6.54
CA PHE A 109 10.39 -6.63 -6.13
C PHE A 109 10.41 -5.64 -7.29
N GLU A 110 10.00 -4.41 -7.01
CA GLU A 110 10.14 -3.27 -7.91
C GLU A 110 10.66 -2.06 -7.15
N MET A 111 11.43 -1.23 -7.83
CA MET A 111 11.99 0.00 -7.29
C MET A 111 11.77 1.14 -8.27
N GLN A 112 11.41 2.31 -7.74
CA GLN A 112 11.30 3.56 -8.47
C GLN A 112 12.00 4.67 -7.69
N THR A 113 12.54 5.64 -8.41
CA THR A 113 13.14 6.85 -7.86
C THR A 113 12.48 8.06 -8.49
N THR A 114 12.26 9.12 -7.70
CA THR A 114 11.65 10.37 -8.21
C THR A 114 12.64 11.18 -9.03
N THR A 115 13.88 11.23 -8.57
CA THR A 115 15.05 11.80 -9.24
C THR A 115 16.24 10.91 -8.96
N THR A 116 17.03 10.60 -9.99
CA THR A 116 18.26 9.82 -9.87
C THR A 116 19.46 10.73 -10.11
N PRO A 117 20.07 11.29 -9.06
CA PRO A 117 21.37 11.95 -9.21
C PRO A 117 22.37 10.93 -9.76
N ALA A 118 23.09 11.27 -10.84
CA ALA A 118 24.07 10.36 -11.45
C ALA A 118 25.15 9.91 -10.44
N THR A 119 25.43 10.74 -9.42
CA THR A 119 26.36 10.43 -8.33
C THR A 119 25.90 9.32 -7.39
N GLU A 120 24.63 8.94 -7.43
CA GLU A 120 24.03 7.96 -6.51
C GLU A 120 23.76 6.59 -7.18
N GLU A 121 24.07 6.42 -8.48
CA GLU A 121 23.77 5.21 -9.24
C GLU A 121 24.31 3.93 -8.57
N GLY A 122 25.55 3.97 -8.07
CA GLY A 122 26.16 2.83 -7.37
C GLY A 122 25.42 2.47 -6.08
N ARG A 123 24.92 3.47 -5.34
CA ARG A 123 24.16 3.24 -4.09
C ARG A 123 22.77 2.72 -4.37
N LEU A 124 22.09 3.26 -5.38
CA LEU A 124 20.78 2.79 -5.83
C LEU A 124 20.87 1.35 -6.34
N THR A 125 21.92 1.01 -7.08
CA THR A 125 22.18 -0.36 -7.54
C THR A 125 22.42 -1.31 -6.35
N ALA A 126 23.24 -0.91 -5.37
CA ALA A 126 23.47 -1.71 -4.17
C ALA A 126 22.19 -1.93 -3.36
N PHE A 127 21.38 -0.87 -3.19
CA PHE A 127 20.09 -0.97 -2.53
C PHE A 127 19.13 -1.89 -3.30
N TYR A 128 19.03 -1.74 -4.62
CA TYR A 128 18.21 -2.58 -5.49
C TYR A 128 18.55 -4.07 -5.30
N HIS A 129 19.82 -4.45 -5.40
CA HIS A 129 20.22 -5.85 -5.26
C HIS A 129 19.98 -6.39 -3.86
N GLY A 130 20.28 -5.61 -2.81
CA GLY A 130 20.02 -6.01 -1.44
C GLY A 130 18.52 -6.22 -1.16
N ALA A 131 17.69 -5.29 -1.62
CA ALA A 131 16.24 -5.32 -1.41
C ALA A 131 15.55 -6.39 -2.28
N ALA A 132 15.98 -6.57 -3.53
CA ALA A 132 15.47 -7.62 -4.42
C ALA A 132 15.77 -9.04 -3.92
N ALA A 133 16.84 -9.21 -3.14
CA ALA A 133 17.18 -10.49 -2.51
C ALA A 133 16.24 -10.86 -1.34
N LEU A 134 15.32 -9.99 -0.93
CA LEU A 134 14.28 -10.28 0.07
C LEU A 134 13.08 -10.98 -0.58
N ASP A 135 13.33 -12.10 -1.26
CA ASP A 135 12.36 -12.77 -2.11
C ASP A 135 11.54 -13.87 -1.40
N ASP A 136 11.81 -14.13 -0.12
CA ASP A 136 11.20 -15.18 0.70
C ASP A 136 9.97 -14.70 1.49
N ALA A 137 9.66 -13.41 1.47
CA ALA A 137 8.43 -12.89 2.05
C ALA A 137 7.20 -13.41 1.28
N ARG A 138 6.20 -13.91 2.01
CA ARG A 138 4.97 -14.50 1.46
C ARG A 138 3.75 -14.01 2.23
N SER A 139 2.66 -13.76 1.53
CA SER A 139 1.34 -13.70 2.17
C SER A 139 0.90 -15.13 2.50
N THR A 140 0.01 -15.31 3.47
CA THR A 140 -0.67 -16.62 3.66
C THR A 140 -1.95 -16.70 2.83
N LEU A 141 -2.51 -15.56 2.46
CA LEU A 141 -3.82 -15.43 1.84
C LEU A 141 -3.76 -14.37 0.74
N GLY A 142 -4.06 -14.77 -0.49
CA GLY A 142 -4.21 -13.86 -1.63
C GLY A 142 -2.97 -13.04 -1.94
N THR A 143 -3.14 -12.02 -2.77
CA THR A 143 -2.07 -11.09 -3.14
C THR A 143 -2.01 -9.93 -2.15
N VAL A 144 -0.80 -9.51 -1.80
CA VAL A 144 -0.56 -8.32 -0.97
C VAL A 144 0.53 -7.48 -1.61
N TYR A 145 0.24 -6.19 -1.83
CA TYR A 145 1.24 -5.20 -2.19
C TYR A 145 1.73 -4.52 -0.92
N VAL A 146 3.05 -4.40 -0.78
CA VAL A 146 3.71 -3.71 0.33
C VAL A 146 4.63 -2.65 -0.24
N VAL A 147 4.49 -1.41 0.20
CA VAL A 147 5.24 -0.27 -0.29
C VAL A 147 6.04 0.37 0.85
N PHE A 148 7.32 0.62 0.60
CA PHE A 148 8.15 1.47 1.44
C PHE A 148 8.61 2.66 0.60
N ASN A 149 8.36 3.88 1.08
CA ASN A 149 8.89 5.09 0.47
C ASN A 149 9.88 5.75 1.43
N TYR A 150 11.13 5.84 1.00
CA TYR A 150 12.22 6.47 1.74
C TYR A 150 12.52 7.85 1.16
N ASP A 151 12.60 8.84 2.05
CA ASP A 151 13.18 10.14 1.74
C ASP A 151 14.61 10.18 2.26
N ILE A 152 15.55 10.45 1.35
CA ILE A 152 16.98 10.54 1.63
C ILE A 152 17.36 12.01 1.58
N SER A 153 18.01 12.48 2.64
CA SER A 153 18.64 13.80 2.73
C SER A 153 20.16 13.67 2.77
N PRO A 154 20.92 14.76 2.52
CA PRO A 154 22.36 14.73 2.62
C PRO A 154 22.82 14.44 4.05
N ALA A 155 23.70 13.46 4.20
CA ALA A 155 24.30 13.13 5.48
C ALA A 155 25.18 14.29 5.99
N ARG A 156 24.89 14.75 7.21
CA ARG A 156 25.71 15.75 7.91
C ARG A 156 27.11 15.16 8.16
N ARG A 157 28.14 15.98 7.94
CA ARG A 157 29.53 15.61 8.21
C ARG A 157 29.80 15.55 9.70
#